data_AF-A0A8X6V3Q5-F1
#
_entry.id   AF-A0A8X6V3Q5-F1
#
_cell.length_a   1.000
_cell.length_b   1.000
_cell.length_c   1.000
_cell.angle_alpha   90.00
_cell.angle_beta   90.00
_cell.angle_gamma   90.00
#
_symmetry.space_group_name_H-M   'P 1'
#
loop_
_entity.id
_entity.type
_entity.pdbx_description
1 polymer ?
#
loop_
_entity_poly.entity_id
_entity_poly.type
_entity_poly.pdbx_seq_one_letter_code
_entity_poly.pdbx_strand_id
1 'polypeptide(L)'
;MEAVPLSDCKAETASKAFYEHWVCRFGVPGKIITDQGRQFESQLFRRLRTALRPDTNHTIAQMVYGSNIRLPGEFFNPPSIQIDPETLVTTLQNFMEELKPTKSTPPKSE
;
A
#
# COMPACT_ATOMS: atom_id res chain seq x y z
N MET A 1 24.02 9.60 8.28
CA MET A 1 23.86 8.57 7.23
C MET A 1 23.78 7.24 7.95
N GLU A 2 22.69 6.48 7.80
CA GLU A 2 22.52 5.17 8.47
C GLU A 2 22.55 4.08 7.39
N ALA A 3 23.28 3.00 7.66
CA ALA A 3 23.41 1.85 6.77
C ALA A 3 23.15 0.58 7.55
N VAL A 4 22.26 -0.27 7.03
CA VAL A 4 21.94 -1.55 7.62
C VAL A 4 22.51 -2.63 6.72
N PRO A 5 23.48 -3.45 7.19
CA PRO A 5 23.99 -4.56 6.39
C PRO A 5 22.89 -5.60 6.22
N LEU A 6 22.62 -5.99 4.98
CA LEU A 6 21.68 -7.07 4.67
C LEU A 6 22.46 -8.37 4.48
N SER A 7 21.93 -9.47 5.02
CA SER A 7 22.51 -10.82 4.87
C SER A 7 22.41 -11.34 3.44
N ASP A 8 21.46 -10.83 2.66
CA ASP A 8 21.28 -11.15 1.24
C ASP A 8 20.65 -9.97 0.48
N CYS A 9 20.61 -10.08 -0.86
CA CYS A 9 20.00 -9.09 -1.74
C CYS A 9 18.51 -9.39 -2.03
N LYS A 10 17.81 -10.13 -1.15
CA LYS A 10 16.41 -10.47 -1.36
C LYS A 10 15.50 -9.32 -0.94
N ALA A 11 14.36 -9.25 -1.61
CA ALA A 11 13.33 -8.29 -1.29
C ALA A 11 12.77 -8.42 0.12
N GLU A 12 12.66 -9.63 0.64
CA GLU A 12 12.18 -9.92 2.00
C GLU A 12 13.06 -9.25 3.04
N THR A 13 14.37 -9.50 2.94
CA THR A 13 15.38 -8.95 3.82
C THR A 13 15.41 -7.41 3.72
N ALA A 14 15.35 -6.86 2.50
CA ALA A 14 15.31 -5.42 2.28
C ALA A 14 14.03 -4.77 2.84
N SER A 15 12.86 -5.38 2.62
CA SER A 15 11.56 -4.88 3.10
C SER A 15 11.49 -4.88 4.63
N LYS A 16 11.95 -5.97 5.25
CA LYS A 16 12.00 -6.12 6.70
C LYS A 16 12.95 -5.09 7.31
N ALA A 17 14.18 -4.98 6.79
CA ALA A 17 15.15 -4.02 7.28
C ALA A 17 14.65 -2.57 7.13
N PHE A 18 14.03 -2.24 5.99
CA PHE A 18 13.42 -0.94 5.78
C PHE A 18 12.32 -0.64 6.82
N TYR A 19 11.43 -1.59 7.07
CA TYR A 19 10.35 -1.43 8.04
C TYR A 19 10.89 -1.26 9.48
N GLU A 20 11.76 -2.17 9.91
CA GLU A 20 12.26 -2.20 11.29
C GLU A 20 13.17 -1.03 11.63
N HIS A 21 14.11 -0.69 10.72
CA HIS A 21 15.12 0.32 11.01
C HIS A 21 14.69 1.74 10.65
N TRP A 22 13.76 1.91 9.70
CA TRP A 22 13.23 3.23 9.35
C TRP A 22 11.79 3.44 9.79
N VAL A 23 10.84 2.62 9.33
CA VAL A 23 9.41 2.90 9.55
C VAL A 23 9.01 2.84 11.03
N CYS A 24 9.46 1.83 11.77
CA CYS A 24 9.17 1.69 13.20
C CYS A 24 9.85 2.77 14.06
N ARG A 25 11.03 3.24 13.66
CA ARG A 25 11.86 4.16 14.45
C ARG A 25 11.57 5.63 14.15
N PHE A 26 11.43 5.96 12.88
CA PHE A 26 11.35 7.34 12.40
C PHE A 26 10.00 7.67 11.75
N GLY A 27 9.13 6.67 11.57
CA GLY A 27 7.92 6.82 10.79
C GLY A 27 8.17 6.67 9.29
N VAL A 28 7.17 7.01 8.50
CA VAL A 28 7.20 6.80 7.05
C VAL A 28 7.97 7.95 6.38
N PRO A 29 9.04 7.67 5.61
CA PRO A 29 9.82 8.73 4.96
C PRO A 29 9.01 9.38 3.83
N GLY A 30 8.93 10.71 3.81
CA GLY A 30 8.13 11.45 2.81
C GLY A 30 8.58 11.27 1.35
N LYS A 31 9.82 10.82 1.10
CA LYS A 31 10.31 10.47 -0.23
C LYS A 31 11.36 9.38 -0.13
N ILE A 32 11.21 8.32 -0.92
CA ILE A 32 12.19 7.23 -1.04
C ILE A 32 12.78 7.31 -2.44
N ILE A 33 14.11 7.38 -2.54
CA ILE A 33 14.84 7.30 -3.82
C ILE A 33 15.59 5.97 -3.78
N THR A 34 15.28 5.09 -4.74
CA THR A 34 15.93 3.78 -4.88
C THR A 34 16.65 3.71 -6.23
N ASP A 35 17.55 2.74 -6.35
CA ASP A 35 18.30 2.41 -7.58
C ASP A 35 17.49 1.54 -8.57
N GLN A 36 16.17 1.40 -8.35
CA GLN A 36 15.29 0.47 -9.08
C GLN A 36 15.76 -1.01 -9.03
N GLY A 37 16.54 -1.39 -8.02
CA GLY A 37 16.94 -2.77 -7.82
C GLY A 37 15.75 -3.71 -7.62
N ARG A 38 15.90 -4.98 -8.04
CA ARG A 38 14.83 -6.01 -7.96
C ARG A 38 14.22 -6.16 -6.56
N GLN A 39 15.01 -5.94 -5.50
CA GLN A 39 14.56 -5.98 -4.13
C GLN A 39 13.47 -4.93 -3.82
N PHE A 40 13.50 -3.77 -4.49
CA PHE A 40 12.57 -2.66 -4.33
C PHE A 40 11.38 -2.71 -5.30
N GLU A 41 11.50 -3.47 -6.40
CA GLU A 41 10.42 -3.70 -7.37
C GLU A 41 9.56 -4.94 -7.05
N SER A 42 9.99 -5.76 -6.09
CA SER A 42 9.29 -6.97 -5.71
C SER A 42 7.83 -6.74 -5.28
N GLN A 43 6.99 -7.77 -5.47
CA GLN A 43 5.61 -7.76 -4.96
C GLN A 43 5.56 -7.53 -3.44
N LEU A 44 6.55 -8.01 -2.69
CA LEU A 44 6.59 -7.82 -1.24
C LEU A 44 6.81 -6.35 -0.85
N PHE A 45 7.76 -5.67 -1.48
CA PHE A 45 8.00 -4.25 -1.19
C PHE A 45 6.80 -3.38 -1.63
N ARG A 46 6.13 -3.79 -2.71
CA ARG A 46 4.86 -3.17 -3.14
C ARG A 46 3.73 -3.40 -2.13
N ARG A 47 3.60 -4.62 -1.59
CA ARG A 47 2.66 -4.94 -0.50
C ARG A 47 2.94 -4.14 0.75
N LEU A 48 4.20 -3.97 1.12
CA LEU A 48 4.60 -3.13 2.25
C LEU A 48 4.12 -1.69 2.04
N ARG A 49 4.29 -1.13 0.83
CA ARG A 49 3.79 0.21 0.51
C ARG A 49 2.27 0.32 0.66
N THR A 50 1.51 -0.73 0.36
CA THR A 50 0.04 -0.69 0.43
C THR A 50 -0.54 -1.28 1.70
N ALA A 51 0.29 -1.78 2.62
CA ALA A 51 -0.17 -2.29 3.91
C ALA A 51 -0.69 -1.13 4.75
N LEU A 52 -1.89 -1.29 5.31
CA LEU A 52 -2.47 -0.34 6.25
C LEU A 52 -1.70 -0.38 7.56
N ARG A 53 -1.27 0.78 8.03
CA ARG A 53 -0.72 0.93 9.36
C ARG A 53 -1.88 1.07 10.36
N PRO A 54 -2.05 0.16 11.34
CA PRO A 54 -3.26 0.12 12.18
C PRO A 54 -3.48 1.37 13.03
N ASP A 55 -2.41 2.06 13.39
CA ASP A 55 -2.41 3.25 14.24
C ASP A 55 -2.86 4.53 13.52
N THR A 56 -2.59 4.63 12.22
CA THR A 56 -2.92 5.81 11.40
C THR A 56 -4.08 5.56 10.45
N ASN A 57 -4.48 4.30 10.24
CA ASN A 57 -5.41 3.87 9.20
C ASN A 57 -5.02 4.36 7.78
N HIS A 58 -3.73 4.64 7.58
CA HIS A 58 -3.16 5.04 6.31
C HIS A 58 -2.14 3.99 5.86
N THR A 59 -2.06 3.78 4.55
CA THR A 59 -0.99 2.99 3.94
C THR A 59 0.28 3.84 3.82
N ILE A 60 1.43 3.18 3.74
CA ILE A 60 2.70 3.85 3.45
C ILE A 60 2.60 4.64 2.14
N ALA A 61 1.91 4.12 1.12
CA ALA A 61 1.69 4.80 -0.14
C ALA A 61 0.91 6.11 0.02
N GLN A 62 -0.16 6.11 0.82
CA GLN A 62 -0.92 7.33 1.12
C GLN A 62 -0.08 8.35 1.90
N MET A 63 0.74 7.88 2.85
CA MET A 63 1.58 8.77 3.65
C MET A 63 2.74 9.39 2.85
N VAL A 64 3.31 8.65 1.89
CA VAL A 64 4.43 9.11 1.04
C VAL A 64 3.94 9.94 -0.14
N TYR A 65 2.93 9.45 -0.86
CA TYR A 65 2.52 10.01 -2.15
C TYR A 65 1.20 10.78 -2.08
N GLY A 66 0.58 10.90 -0.89
CA GLY A 66 -0.72 11.53 -0.72
C GLY A 66 -1.88 10.81 -1.40
N SER A 67 -1.64 9.61 -1.94
CA SER A 67 -2.59 8.89 -2.79
C SER A 67 -2.42 7.38 -2.68
N ASN A 68 -3.49 6.65 -2.99
CA ASN A 68 -3.43 5.20 -3.15
C ASN A 68 -2.71 4.88 -4.47
N ILE A 69 -1.71 4.01 -4.42
CA ILE A 69 -1.09 3.49 -5.64
C ILE A 69 -2.04 2.46 -6.27
N ARG A 70 -2.29 2.56 -7.58
CA ARG A 70 -3.02 1.52 -8.31
C ARG A 70 -2.28 0.19 -8.17
N LEU A 71 -2.93 -0.75 -7.51
CA LEU A 71 -2.45 -2.12 -7.38
C LEU A 71 -2.78 -2.90 -8.66
N PRO A 72 -1.79 -3.55 -9.30
CA PRO A 72 -2.04 -4.55 -10.34
C PRO A 72 -2.97 -5.63 -9.82
N GLY A 73 -3.77 -6.23 -10.71
CA GLY A 73 -4.69 -7.31 -10.37
C GLY A 73 -4.02 -8.50 -9.69
N GLU A 74 -2.74 -8.75 -9.97
CA GLU A 74 -1.91 -9.83 -9.38
C GLU A 74 -1.75 -9.74 -7.85
N PHE A 75 -2.08 -8.60 -7.23
CA PHE A 75 -2.02 -8.45 -5.78
C PHE A 75 -3.24 -9.03 -5.06
N PHE A 76 -4.34 -9.22 -5.79
CA PHE A 76 -5.57 -9.79 -5.28
C PHE A 76 -5.57 -11.29 -5.55
N ASN A 77 -5.77 -12.10 -4.51
CA ASN A 77 -6.02 -13.51 -4.72
C ASN A 77 -7.35 -13.65 -5.45
N PRO A 78 -7.46 -14.53 -6.46
CA PRO A 78 -8.76 -14.85 -7.02
C PRO A 78 -9.67 -15.33 -5.87
N PRO A 79 -10.89 -14.80 -5.75
CA PRO A 79 -11.78 -15.18 -4.67
C PRO A 79 -12.02 -16.68 -4.75
N SER A 80 -11.80 -17.38 -3.62
CA SER A 80 -12.08 -18.83 -3.49
C SER A 80 -13.58 -19.13 -3.60
N ILE A 81 -14.40 -18.09 -3.47
CA ILE A 81 -15.85 -18.12 -3.54
C ILE A 81 -16.22 -17.80 -4.99
N GLN A 82 -16.81 -18.76 -5.71
CA GLN A 82 -17.52 -18.46 -6.94
C GLN A 82 -18.80 -17.70 -6.57
N ILE A 83 -18.70 -16.38 -6.52
CA ILE A 83 -19.85 -15.51 -6.27
C ILE A 83 -20.65 -15.50 -7.56
N ASP A 84 -21.91 -15.92 -7.48
CA ASP A 84 -22.84 -15.83 -8.58
C ASP A 84 -22.98 -14.35 -9.02
N PRO A 85 -22.95 -14.05 -10.33
CA PRO A 85 -22.98 -12.67 -10.83
C PRO A 85 -24.17 -11.84 -10.30
N GLU A 86 -25.35 -12.44 -10.10
CA GLU A 86 -26.52 -11.70 -9.62
C GLU A 86 -26.35 -11.28 -8.16
N THR A 87 -25.74 -12.15 -7.35
CA THR A 87 -25.42 -11.86 -5.94
C THR A 87 -24.38 -10.74 -5.86
N LEU A 88 -23.37 -10.74 -6.73
CA LEU A 88 -22.35 -9.69 -6.79
C LEU A 88 -22.96 -8.34 -7.16
N VAL A 89 -23.79 -8.30 -8.21
CA VAL A 89 -24.45 -7.07 -8.68
C VAL A 89 -25.34 -6.48 -7.59
N THR A 90 -26.17 -7.32 -6.96
CA THR A 90 -27.07 -6.88 -5.88
C THR A 90 -26.30 -6.34 -4.68
N THR A 91 -25.21 -7.03 -4.29
CA THR A 91 -24.36 -6.61 -3.17
C THR A 91 -23.66 -5.28 -3.47
N LEU A 92 -23.11 -5.12 -4.69
CA LEU A 92 -22.47 -3.88 -5.10
C LEU A 92 -23.45 -2.72 -5.18
N GLN A 93 -24.67 -2.96 -5.70
CA GLN A 93 -25.71 -1.93 -5.75
C GLN A 93 -26.06 -1.44 -4.35
N ASN A 94 -26.37 -2.35 -3.43
CA ASN A 94 -26.68 -2.00 -2.04
C ASN A 94 -25.52 -1.25 -1.37
N PHE A 95 -24.27 -1.70 -1.57
CA PHE A 95 -23.10 -1.05 -1.01
C PHE A 95 -22.88 0.36 -1.58
N MET A 96 -23.05 0.53 -2.89
CA MET A 96 -22.92 1.84 -3.55
C MET A 96 -24.03 2.81 -3.12
N GLU A 97 -25.24 2.33 -2.83
CA GLU A 97 -26.31 3.17 -2.29
C GLU A 97 -26.03 3.63 -0.84
N GLU A 98 -25.34 2.82 -0.04
CA GLU A 98 -24.95 3.20 1.32
C GLU A 98 -23.79 4.23 1.35
N LEU A 99 -23.01 4.33 0.28
CA LEU A 99 -21.91 5.29 0.19
C LEU A 99 -22.43 6.71 -0.02
N LYS A 100 -22.44 7.51 1.06
CA LYS A 100 -22.72 8.94 0.98
C LYS A 100 -21.53 9.69 0.36
N PRO A 101 -21.75 10.62 -0.58
CA PRO A 101 -20.70 11.48 -1.11
C PRO A 101 -20.06 12.28 0.04
N THR A 102 -18.79 12.03 0.32
CA THR A 102 -18.02 12.90 1.21
C THR A 102 -17.53 14.09 0.41
N LYS A 103 -17.66 15.30 0.97
CA LYS A 103 -17.26 16.55 0.29
C LYS A 103 -15.81 16.42 -0.18
N SER A 104 -15.60 16.55 -1.50
CA SER A 104 -14.27 16.63 -2.09
C SER A 104 -13.52 17.80 -1.46
N THR A 105 -12.40 17.53 -0.79
CA THR A 105 -11.53 18.59 -0.29
C THR A 105 -11.01 19.37 -1.50
N PRO A 106 -11.24 20.69 -1.59
CA PRO A 106 -10.76 21.46 -2.72
C PRO A 106 -9.22 21.34 -2.83
N PRO A 107 -8.66 21.35 -4.04
CA PRO A 107 -7.22 21.36 -4.22
C PRO A 107 -6.64 22.54 -3.45
N LYS A 108 -5.58 22.30 -2.66
CA LYS A 108 -4.83 23.38 -2.02
C LYS A 108 -4.32 24.30 -3.12
N SER A 109 -4.89 25.49 -3.21
CA SER A 109 -4.31 26.63 -3.90
C SER A 109 -3.17 27.19 -3.06
N GLU A 110 -2.07 27.52 -3.76
CA GLU A 110 -0.83 28.19 -3.31
C GLU A 110 0.30 27.29 -2.77
#